data_AF-A0A7V3BL46-F1
#
_entry.id   AF-A0A7V3BL46-F1
#
_cell.length_a   1.000
_cell.length_b   1.000
_cell.length_c   1.000
_cell.angle_alpha   90.00
_cell.angle_beta   90.00
_cell.angle_gamma   90.00
#
_symmetry.space_group_name_H-M   'P 1'
#
loop_
_entity.id
_entity.type
_entity.pdbx_description
1 polymer ?
#
loop_
_entity_poly.entity_id
_entity_poly.type
_entity_poly.pdbx_seq_one_letter_code
_entity_poly.pdbx_strand_id
1 'polypeptide(L)'
;MEDRGQYATPVNERLYPNEHLITAFDKAEAMARLLDDLGYDIFWIAEHHFQREGYECIPNLLLFYVHLAHVTKRLRFGCGFNIAPMWHP
;
A
#
# COMPACT_ATOMS: atom_id res chain seq x y z
N MET A 1 -2.72 -3.47 -20.02
CA MET A 1 -1.96 -3.60 -18.75
C MET A 1 -0.94 -4.69 -18.97
N GLU A 2 0.33 -4.35 -18.95
CA GLU A 2 1.41 -5.32 -19.12
C GLU A 2 1.48 -6.28 -17.92
N ASP A 3 2.01 -7.48 -18.15
CA ASP A 3 2.32 -8.48 -17.12
C ASP A 3 1.19 -8.94 -16.18
N ARG A 4 0.01 -9.21 -16.72
CA ARG A 4 -1.06 -9.94 -16.00
C ARG A 4 -1.37 -11.31 -16.60
N GLY A 5 -1.63 -12.29 -15.74
CA GLY A 5 -2.05 -13.63 -16.12
C GLY A 5 -0.91 -14.66 -16.12
N GLN A 6 -1.25 -15.92 -16.44
CA GLN A 6 -0.35 -17.08 -16.35
C GLN A 6 0.91 -16.97 -17.22
N TYR A 7 0.83 -16.24 -18.34
CA TYR A 7 1.92 -16.10 -19.32
C TYR A 7 2.64 -14.75 -19.23
N ALA A 8 2.38 -13.98 -18.18
CA ALA A 8 3.09 -12.73 -17.91
C ALA A 8 4.53 -12.99 -17.45
N THR A 9 5.36 -11.94 -17.47
CA THR A 9 6.68 -11.97 -16.83
C THR A 9 6.54 -12.46 -15.38
N PRO A 10 7.29 -13.49 -14.95
CA PRO A 10 7.29 -13.97 -13.58
C PRO A 10 7.53 -12.83 -12.58
N VAL A 11 6.88 -12.89 -11.41
CA VAL A 11 6.92 -11.79 -10.43
C VAL A 11 8.33 -11.38 -10.05
N ASN A 12 9.18 -12.36 -9.75
CA ASN A 12 10.58 -12.20 -9.38
C ASN A 12 11.47 -11.65 -10.50
N GLU A 13 10.98 -11.63 -11.74
CA GLU A 13 11.68 -11.09 -12.91
C GLU A 13 11.22 -9.67 -13.28
N ARG A 14 10.19 -9.16 -12.62
CA ARG A 14 9.66 -7.81 -12.88
C ARG A 14 10.58 -6.74 -12.30
N LEU A 15 10.74 -5.67 -13.07
CA LEU A 15 11.46 -4.48 -12.66
C LEU A 15 10.67 -3.24 -13.08
N TYR A 16 10.21 -2.47 -12.10
CA TYR A 16 9.49 -1.24 -12.35
C TYR A 16 10.35 0.00 -12.06
N PRO A 17 10.23 1.06 -12.88
CA PRO A 17 10.88 2.33 -12.60
C PRO A 17 10.21 3.00 -11.38
N ASN A 18 10.93 3.91 -10.73
CA ASN A 18 10.45 4.54 -9.50
C ASN A 18 9.13 5.29 -9.70
N GLU A 19 8.95 5.93 -10.85
CA GLU A 19 7.72 6.63 -11.25
C GLU A 19 6.49 5.71 -11.22
N HIS A 20 6.68 4.41 -11.48
CA HIS A 20 5.62 3.42 -11.33
C HIS A 20 5.41 3.04 -9.85
N LEU A 21 6.50 2.73 -9.13
CA LEU A 21 6.44 2.27 -7.73
C LEU A 21 5.74 3.29 -6.82
N ILE A 22 6.03 4.59 -6.99
CA ILE A 22 5.42 5.65 -6.18
C ILE A 22 3.90 5.78 -6.38
N THR A 23 3.34 5.27 -7.49
CA THR A 23 1.88 5.32 -7.70
C THR A 23 1.10 4.49 -6.68
N ALA A 24 1.77 3.63 -5.89
CA ALA A 24 1.15 2.89 -4.80
C ALA A 24 0.48 3.81 -3.77
N PHE A 25 1.04 4.99 -3.50
CA PHE A 25 0.46 5.96 -2.56
C PHE A 25 -0.87 6.51 -3.07
N ASP A 26 -0.91 6.99 -4.31
CA ASP A 26 -2.14 7.52 -4.93
C ASP A 26 -3.22 6.44 -5.04
N LYS A 27 -2.83 5.22 -5.41
CA LYS A 27 -3.75 4.07 -5.47
C LYS A 27 -4.34 3.74 -4.10
N ALA A 28 -3.51 3.70 -3.06
CA ALA A 28 -3.98 3.40 -1.72
C ALA A 28 -4.85 4.53 -1.12
N GLU A 29 -4.56 5.79 -1.42
CA GLU A 29 -5.45 6.90 -1.06
C GLU A 29 -6.81 6.78 -1.75
N ALA A 30 -6.82 6.52 -3.07
CA ALA A 30 -8.05 6.34 -3.82
C ALA A 30 -8.88 5.17 -3.26
N MET A 31 -8.23 4.08 -2.88
CA MET A 31 -8.88 2.96 -2.18
C MET A 31 -9.44 3.39 -0.82
N ALA A 32 -8.67 4.11 0.00
CA ALA A 32 -9.11 4.57 1.31
C ALA A 32 -10.35 5.46 1.22
N ARG A 33 -10.38 6.43 0.30
CA ARG A 33 -11.56 7.28 0.08
C ARG A 33 -12.78 6.46 -0.34
N LEU A 34 -12.59 5.53 -1.28
CA LEU A 34 -13.68 4.67 -1.75
C LEU A 34 -14.21 3.76 -0.64
N LEU A 35 -13.33 3.14 0.15
CA LEU A 35 -13.72 2.30 1.28
C LEU A 35 -14.46 3.10 2.35
N ASP A 36 -14.01 4.32 2.64
CA ASP A 36 -14.67 5.24 3.55
C ASP A 36 -16.08 5.60 3.05
N ASP A 37 -16.23 5.96 1.78
CA ASP A 37 -17.53 6.29 1.15
C ASP A 37 -18.51 5.11 1.18
N LEU A 38 -18.00 3.90 0.90
CA LEU A 38 -18.78 2.65 0.91
C LEU A 38 -19.11 2.15 2.33
N GLY A 39 -18.53 2.75 3.38
CA GLY A 39 -18.83 2.41 4.76
C GLY A 39 -18.11 1.15 5.27
N TYR A 40 -16.94 0.83 4.72
CA TYR A 40 -16.09 -0.24 5.28
C TYR A 40 -15.53 0.15 6.63
N ASP A 41 -15.34 -0.84 7.51
CA ASP A 41 -14.90 -0.60 8.89
C ASP A 41 -13.40 -0.29 9.01
N ILE A 42 -12.55 -1.10 8.38
CA ILE A 42 -11.09 -1.05 8.56
C ILE A 42 -10.37 -1.31 7.24
N PHE A 43 -9.39 -0.46 6.91
CA PHE A 43 -8.43 -0.69 5.85
C PHE A 43 -7.10 -1.20 6.42
N TRP A 44 -6.71 -2.40 5.99
CA TRP A 44 -5.46 -3.05 6.39
C TRP A 44 -4.44 -3.01 5.26
N ILE A 45 -3.22 -2.59 5.58
CA ILE A 45 -2.08 -2.52 4.65
C ILE A 45 -0.84 -3.11 5.36
N ALA A 46 0.11 -3.63 4.57
CA ALA A 46 1.37 -4.20 5.04
C ALA A 46 2.55 -3.23 4.87
N GLU A 47 3.47 -3.23 5.84
CA GLU A 47 4.77 -2.54 5.75
C GLU A 47 5.76 -3.37 4.93
N HIS A 48 6.27 -2.81 3.82
CA HIS A 48 7.29 -3.48 3.01
C HIS A 48 8.40 -2.53 2.58
N HIS A 49 9.61 -3.09 2.45
CA HIS A 49 10.82 -2.36 2.10
C HIS A 49 11.52 -3.04 0.92
N PHE A 50 12.05 -2.24 -0.01
CA PHE A 50 12.94 -2.70 -1.09
C PHE A 50 12.34 -3.70 -2.09
N GLN A 51 11.01 -3.71 -2.27
CA GLN A 51 10.32 -4.60 -3.20
C GLN A 51 10.18 -3.97 -4.60
N ARG A 52 11.14 -4.29 -5.47
CA ARG A 52 11.21 -3.77 -6.86
C ARG A 52 10.09 -4.30 -7.78
N GLU A 53 9.43 -5.39 -7.36
CA GLU A 53 8.37 -6.09 -8.09
C GLU A 53 7.01 -5.35 -8.03
N GLY A 54 6.90 -4.28 -7.23
CA GLY A 54 5.78 -3.33 -7.31
C GLY A 54 4.48 -3.72 -6.59
N TYR A 55 4.48 -4.81 -5.83
CA TYR A 55 3.28 -5.26 -5.10
C TYR A 55 3.07 -4.54 -3.77
N GLU A 56 4.14 -4.30 -3.02
CA GLU A 56 4.09 -3.75 -1.67
C GLU A 56 5.18 -2.68 -1.53
N CYS A 57 4.79 -1.42 -1.69
CA CYS A 57 5.71 -0.28 -1.82
C CYS A 57 5.55 0.77 -0.72
N ILE A 58 4.88 0.42 0.39
CA ILE A 58 4.59 1.34 1.50
C ILE A 58 5.48 0.97 2.70
N PRO A 59 6.53 1.76 3.01
CA PRO A 59 7.52 1.41 4.03
C PRO A 59 7.17 1.93 5.43
N ASN A 60 6.18 2.81 5.56
CA ASN A 60 5.81 3.42 6.84
C ASN A 60 4.29 3.62 6.90
N LEU A 61 3.61 2.65 7.50
CA LEU A 61 2.15 2.67 7.63
C LEU A 61 1.68 3.80 8.54
N LEU A 62 2.39 4.09 9.63
CA LEU A 62 1.95 5.09 10.60
C LEU A 62 1.89 6.49 9.97
N LEU A 63 2.95 6.90 9.28
CA LEU A 63 2.97 8.20 8.61
C LEU A 63 1.95 8.26 7.47
N PHE A 64 1.81 7.17 6.71
CA PHE A 64 0.83 7.14 5.63
C PHE A 64 -0.61 7.16 6.17
N TYR A 65 -0.89 6.49 7.29
CA TYR A 65 -2.20 6.54 7.95
C TYR A 65 -2.53 7.88 8.56
N VAL A 66 -1.55 8.68 8.99
CA VAL A 66 -1.79 10.09 9.35
C VAL A 66 -2.37 10.85 8.15
N HIS A 67 -1.79 10.66 6.96
CA HIS A 67 -2.32 11.25 5.73
C HIS A 67 -3.71 10.70 5.38
N LEU A 68 -3.90 9.37 5.38
CA LEU A 68 -5.20 8.77 5.05
C LEU A 68 -6.31 9.20 6.03
N ALA A 69 -6.00 9.35 7.32
CA ALA A 69 -6.93 9.86 8.32
C ALA A 69 -7.32 11.33 8.08
N HIS A 70 -6.45 12.15 7.49
CA HIS A 70 -6.80 13.52 7.11
C HIS A 70 -7.83 13.57 5.97
N VAL A 71 -7.83 12.56 5.09
CA VAL A 71 -8.64 12.54 3.87
C VAL A 71 -9.85 11.61 3.90
N THR A 72 -10.07 10.92 5.02
CA THR A 72 -11.23 10.05 5.30
C THR A 72 -11.93 10.50 6.57
N LYS A 73 -13.19 10.07 6.78
CA LYS A 73 -14.04 10.52 7.89
C LYS A 73 -14.34 9.44 8.91
N ARG A 74 -14.46 8.18 8.50
CA ARG A 74 -14.94 7.06 9.35
C ARG A 74 -14.02 5.85 9.31
N LEU A 75 -13.32 5.65 8.20
CA LEU A 75 -12.43 4.53 7.97
C LEU A 75 -11.36 4.43 9.06
N ARG A 76 -11.22 3.22 9.64
CA ARG A 76 -10.16 2.90 10.60
C ARG A 76 -9.00 2.25 9.88
N PHE A 77 -7.82 2.32 10.46
CA PHE A 77 -6.60 1.78 9.85
C PHE A 77 -5.98 0.69 10.70
N GLY A 78 -5.60 -0.42 10.06
CA GLY A 78 -4.93 -1.55 10.71
C GLY A 78 -3.57 -1.83 10.08
N CYS A 79 -2.57 -2.15 10.89
CA CYS A 79 -1.23 -2.53 10.42
C CYS A 79 -1.13 -4.05 10.30
N GLY A 80 -1.11 -4.57 9.08
CA GLY A 80 -1.04 -6.01 8.79
C GLY A 80 0.18 -6.36 7.95
N PHE A 81 1.40 -6.00 8.33
CA PHE A 81 1.92 -5.81 9.69
C PHE A 81 2.80 -4.55 9.78
N ASN A 82 3.17 -4.13 11.00
CA ASN A 82 4.40 -3.36 11.22
C ASN A 82 5.56 -4.33 11.53
N ILE A 83 6.75 -4.10 10.99
CA ILE A 83 7.93 -4.93 11.29
C ILE A 83 8.53 -4.47 12.62
N ALA A 84 7.97 -4.93 13.76
CA ALA A 84 8.34 -4.43 15.09
C ALA A 84 9.85 -4.31 15.37
N PRO A 85 10.72 -5.27 14.95
CA PRO A 85 12.18 -5.13 15.15
C PRO A 85 12.85 -3.96 14.42
N MET A 86 12.19 -3.35 13.42
CA MET A 86 12.68 -2.18 12.69
C MET A 86 12.27 -0.84 13.32
N TRP A 87 11.51 -0.87 14.42
CA TRP A 87 11.01 0.31 15.12
C TRP A 87 11.57 0.38 16.54
N HIS A 88 11.83 1.60 17.02
CA HIS A 88 12.08 1.83 18.44
C HIS A 88 10.73 2.00 19.16
N PRO A 89 10.49 1.30 20.29
CA PRO A 89 9.26 1.45 21.07
C PRO A 89 9.17 2.78 21.82
#